data_AF-A0A2T5JN35-F1
#
_entry.id   AF-A0A2T5JN35-F1
#
_cell.length_a   1.000
_cell.length_b   1.000
_cell.length_c   1.000
_cell.angle_alpha   90.00
_cell.angle_beta   90.00
_cell.angle_gamma   90.00
#
_symmetry.space_group_name_H-M   'P 1'
#
loop_
_entity.id
_entity.type
_entity.pdbx_description
1 polymer ?
#
loop_
_entity_poly.entity_id
_entity_poly.type
_entity_poly.pdbx_seq_one_letter_code
_entity_poly.pdbx_strand_id
1 'polypeptide(L)'
;MTDDVEHEGEGGGPLPEWAVRIQELTAKAGLPQAELARRAGMSRDAYNRYFRGLTRPPVKQLIVLAELFGVAPTDIDPDRAGLVALEDASHRSYEEMAGGPLWRSQQLYSLSPPSSGDPLKARLRVDADVPLDVAMSIIAMLQKDPKP
;
A
#
# COMPACT_ATOMS: atom_id res chain seq x y z
N MET A 1 -5.52 -38.23 13.67
CA MET A 1 -4.31 -38.23 14.50
C MET A 1 -3.23 -38.81 13.64
N THR A 2 -2.11 -38.08 13.50
CA THR A 2 -1.22 -37.90 12.34
C THR A 2 -1.77 -36.87 11.34
N ASP A 3 -1.05 -35.82 10.96
CA ASP A 3 0.25 -35.27 11.39
C ASP A 3 0.20 -33.80 10.94
N ASP A 4 0.12 -32.86 11.89
CA ASP A 4 0.34 -31.45 11.59
C ASP A 4 1.84 -31.29 11.39
N VAL A 5 2.27 -31.36 10.12
CA VAL A 5 3.63 -31.01 9.74
C VAL A 5 3.73 -29.49 9.86
N GLU A 6 4.15 -29.04 11.05
CA GLU A 6 4.74 -27.73 11.24
C GLU A 6 5.93 -27.61 10.28
N HIS A 7 5.72 -26.90 9.16
CA HIS A 7 6.80 -26.49 8.28
C HIS A 7 7.63 -25.42 9.01
N GLU A 8 8.51 -25.87 9.90
CA GLU A 8 9.68 -25.12 10.33
C GLU A 8 10.64 -25.02 9.15
N GLY A 9 10.41 -23.99 8.32
CA GLY A 9 11.34 -23.58 7.28
C GLY A 9 12.51 -22.82 7.88
N GLU A 10 13.65 -23.52 7.94
CA GLU A 10 15.00 -23.05 8.25
C GLU A 10 15.35 -21.70 7.58
N GLY A 11 16.05 -20.85 8.34
CA GLY A 11 16.57 -19.56 7.86
C GLY A 11 17.54 -18.95 8.88
N GLY A 12 18.55 -19.71 9.30
CA GLY A 12 19.52 -19.31 10.33
C GLY A 12 20.59 -18.30 9.88
N GLY A 13 20.27 -17.41 8.94
CA GLY A 13 21.12 -16.29 8.54
C GLY A 13 20.74 -15.00 9.26
N PRO A 14 21.63 -13.99 9.34
CA PRO A 14 21.27 -12.68 9.85
C PRO A 14 20.13 -12.09 9.02
N LEU A 15 19.17 -11.45 9.70
CA LEU A 15 18.06 -10.78 9.02
C LEU A 15 18.60 -9.70 8.06
N PRO A 16 17.92 -9.48 6.92
CA PRO A 16 18.23 -8.35 6.06
C PRO A 16 18.14 -7.01 6.83
N GLU A 17 19.00 -6.05 6.50
CA GLU A 17 19.06 -4.76 7.22
C GLU A 17 17.69 -4.09 7.32
N TRP A 18 16.93 -4.03 6.23
CA TRP A 18 15.60 -3.42 6.22
C TRP A 18 14.60 -4.12 7.15
N ALA A 19 14.74 -5.44 7.36
CA ALA A 19 13.90 -6.16 8.30
C ALA A 19 14.27 -5.77 9.74
N VAL A 20 15.57 -5.67 10.04
CA VAL A 20 16.08 -5.19 11.34
C VAL A 20 15.54 -3.79 11.64
N ARG A 21 15.63 -2.86 10.67
CA ARG A 21 15.09 -1.49 10.81
C ARG A 21 13.58 -1.49 11.09
N ILE A 22 12.80 -2.30 10.39
CA ILE A 22 11.36 -2.44 10.65
C ILE A 22 11.10 -2.96 12.07
N GLN A 23 11.89 -3.92 12.57
CA GLN A 23 11.75 -4.42 13.93
C GLN A 23 12.04 -3.33 14.98
N GLU A 24 13.11 -2.57 14.80
CA GLU A 24 13.48 -1.45 15.68
C GLU A 24 12.40 -0.35 15.71
N LEU A 25 11.88 0.03 14.54
CA LEU A 25 10.81 1.04 14.42
C LEU A 25 9.50 0.54 15.02
N THR A 26 9.18 -0.74 14.84
CA THR A 26 8.02 -1.39 15.50
C THR A 26 8.14 -1.31 17.01
N ALA A 27 9.31 -1.63 17.56
CA ALA A 27 9.56 -1.57 19.01
C ALA A 27 9.44 -0.15 19.55
N LYS A 28 9.99 0.84 18.83
CA LYS A 28 9.88 2.28 19.19
C LYS A 28 8.46 2.80 19.13
N ALA A 29 7.65 2.31 18.19
CA ALA A 29 6.25 2.72 18.06
C ALA A 29 5.38 2.24 19.22
N GLY A 30 5.77 1.18 19.94
CA GLY A 30 5.04 0.66 21.11
C GLY A 30 3.64 0.11 20.79
N LEU A 31 3.32 -0.11 19.52
CA LEU A 31 2.02 -0.61 19.05
C LEU A 31 2.12 -2.08 18.59
N PRO A 32 1.05 -2.88 18.74
CA PRO A 32 1.02 -4.22 18.20
C PRO A 32 1.19 -4.23 16.67
N GLN A 33 1.86 -5.24 16.11
CA GLN A 33 2.05 -5.36 14.66
C GLN A 33 0.73 -5.32 13.86
N ALA A 34 -0.34 -5.90 14.41
CA ALA A 34 -1.65 -5.88 13.78
C ALA A 34 -2.25 -4.45 13.69
N GLU A 35 -1.98 -3.62 14.68
CA GLU A 35 -2.37 -2.20 14.69
C GLU A 35 -1.57 -1.41 13.65
N LEU A 36 -0.26 -1.63 13.61
CA LEU A 36 0.63 -0.99 12.64
C LEU A 36 0.28 -1.37 11.19
N ALA A 37 0.02 -2.66 10.94
CA ALA A 37 -0.45 -3.14 9.64
C ALA A 37 -1.77 -2.45 9.22
N ARG A 38 -2.73 -2.33 10.15
CA ARG A 38 -4.01 -1.65 9.88
C ARG A 38 -3.80 -0.17 9.55
N ARG A 39 -2.96 0.54 10.33
CA ARG A 39 -2.66 1.97 10.10
C ARG A 39 -1.95 2.21 8.78
N ALA A 40 -1.09 1.28 8.36
CA ALA A 40 -0.44 1.31 7.07
C ALA A 40 -1.31 0.80 5.91
N GLY A 41 -2.59 0.47 6.14
CA GLY A 41 -3.48 -0.02 5.08
C GLY A 41 -3.03 -1.33 4.44
N MET A 42 -2.23 -2.14 5.15
CA MET A 42 -1.69 -3.41 4.65
C MET A 42 -2.24 -4.61 5.41
N SER A 43 -2.17 -5.79 4.79
CA SER A 43 -2.55 -7.02 5.48
C SER A 43 -1.53 -7.35 6.58
N ARG A 44 -2.00 -7.98 7.66
CA ARG A 44 -1.13 -8.48 8.74
C ARG A 44 -0.05 -9.44 8.22
N ASP A 45 -0.40 -10.24 7.23
CA ASP A 45 0.49 -11.21 6.60
C ASP A 45 1.60 -10.52 5.77
N ALA A 46 1.27 -9.46 5.01
CA ALA A 46 2.27 -8.66 4.30
C ALA A 46 3.25 -8.00 5.29
N TYR A 47 2.72 -7.35 6.34
CA TYR A 47 3.54 -6.76 7.39
C TYR A 47 4.46 -7.79 8.04
N ASN A 48 3.93 -8.97 8.38
CA ASN A 48 4.69 -10.04 9.02
C ASN A 48 5.82 -10.57 8.12
N ARG A 49 5.58 -10.72 6.81
CA ARG A 49 6.64 -11.11 5.86
C ARG A 49 7.77 -10.08 5.82
N TYR A 50 7.43 -8.79 5.89
CA TYR A 50 8.44 -7.73 5.94
C TYR A 50 9.19 -7.73 7.28
N PHE A 51 8.46 -7.79 8.39
CA PHE A 51 9.03 -7.84 9.74
C PHE A 51 10.00 -9.02 9.94
N ARG A 52 9.68 -10.20 9.38
CA ARG A 52 10.51 -11.41 9.47
C ARG A 52 11.59 -11.51 8.40
N GLY A 53 11.75 -10.53 7.52
CA GLY A 53 12.77 -10.59 6.47
C GLY A 53 12.47 -11.54 5.31
N LEU A 54 11.25 -12.08 5.23
CA LEU A 54 10.86 -13.09 4.22
C LEU A 54 10.61 -12.47 2.83
N THR A 55 10.24 -11.19 2.80
CA THR A 55 9.97 -10.49 1.54
C THR A 55 10.39 -9.04 1.70
N ARG A 56 11.18 -8.52 0.77
CA ARG A 56 11.56 -7.11 0.77
C ARG A 56 10.35 -6.24 0.41
N PRO A 57 10.05 -5.15 1.15
CA PRO A 57 8.95 -4.25 0.81
C PRO A 57 9.13 -3.67 -0.62
N PRO A 58 8.05 -3.61 -1.42
CA PRO A 58 8.06 -2.82 -2.64
C PRO A 58 8.09 -1.32 -2.30
N VAL A 59 8.59 -0.48 -3.22
CA VAL A 59 8.82 0.97 -2.98
C VAL A 59 7.58 1.67 -2.43
N LYS A 60 6.40 1.40 -2.98
CA LYS A 60 5.13 1.98 -2.48
C LYS A 60 4.87 1.63 -1.00
N GLN A 61 5.09 0.38 -0.60
CA GLN A 61 4.88 -0.04 0.78
C GLN A 61 6.00 0.46 1.70
N LEU A 62 7.22 0.63 1.17
CA LEU A 62 8.33 1.25 1.89
C LEU A 62 8.00 2.71 2.25
N ILE A 63 7.42 3.47 1.32
CA ILE A 63 6.97 4.85 1.55
C ILE A 63 5.88 4.88 2.63
N VAL A 64 4.88 4.01 2.53
CA VAL A 64 3.80 3.92 3.53
C VAL A 64 4.32 3.57 4.93
N LEU A 65 5.28 2.63 5.03
CA LEU A 65 5.93 2.30 6.30
C LEU A 65 6.74 3.48 6.84
N ALA A 66 7.44 4.20 5.97
CA ALA A 66 8.22 5.38 6.36
C ALA A 66 7.32 6.49 6.91
N GLU A 67 6.19 6.75 6.26
CA GLU A 67 5.16 7.69 6.73
C GLU A 67 4.55 7.25 8.07
N LEU A 68 4.25 5.96 8.22
CA LEU A 68 3.71 5.40 9.48
C LEU A 68 4.66 5.67 10.65
N PHE A 69 5.97 5.51 10.43
CA PHE A 69 6.99 5.66 11.46
C PHE A 69 7.56 7.08 11.57
N GLY A 70 7.19 7.99 10.66
CA GLY A 70 7.71 9.36 10.61
C GLY A 70 9.20 9.43 10.26
N VAL A 71 9.69 8.52 9.42
CA VAL A 71 11.10 8.44 8.96
C VAL A 71 11.17 8.55 7.44
N ALA A 72 12.38 8.65 6.88
CA ALA A 72 12.57 8.55 5.43
C ALA A 72 12.52 7.08 4.98
N PRO A 73 12.06 6.78 3.75
CA PRO A 73 12.10 5.41 3.21
C PRO A 73 13.51 4.79 3.22
N THR A 74 14.54 5.63 3.07
CA THR A 74 15.96 5.23 3.14
C THR A 74 16.44 4.91 4.55
N ASP A 75 15.76 5.39 5.60
CA ASP A 75 16.05 4.98 6.98
C ASP A 75 15.59 3.54 7.24
N ILE A 76 14.65 3.04 6.43
CA ILE A 76 14.20 1.65 6.44
C ILE A 76 15.06 0.81 5.50
N ASP A 77 15.27 1.26 4.27
CA ASP A 77 15.99 0.48 3.24
C ASP A 77 16.92 1.39 2.40
N PRO A 78 18.18 1.59 2.83
CA PRO A 78 19.14 2.48 2.16
C PRO A 78 19.38 2.12 0.69
N ASP A 79 19.36 0.82 0.38
CA ASP A 79 19.57 0.27 -0.97
C ASP A 79 18.45 0.65 -1.96
N ARG A 80 17.33 1.22 -1.48
CA ARG A 80 16.23 1.71 -2.32
C ARG A 80 16.31 3.19 -2.67
N ALA A 81 17.35 3.91 -2.23
CA ALA A 81 17.46 5.37 -2.42
C ALA A 81 17.20 5.82 -3.86
N GLY A 82 17.79 5.14 -4.86
CA GLY A 82 17.58 5.49 -6.27
C GLY A 82 16.14 5.33 -6.75
N LEU A 83 15.44 4.29 -6.29
CA LEU A 83 14.04 4.04 -6.67
C LEU A 83 13.07 4.98 -5.95
N VAL A 84 13.37 5.33 -4.70
CA VAL A 84 12.61 6.32 -3.93
C VAL A 84 12.76 7.70 -4.57
N ALA A 85 13.99 8.08 -4.93
CA ALA A 85 14.25 9.34 -5.62
C ALA A 85 13.53 9.45 -6.97
N LEU A 86 13.41 8.33 -7.71
CA LEU A 86 12.62 8.28 -8.94
C LEU A 86 11.11 8.43 -8.69
N GLU A 87 10.57 7.81 -7.65
CA GLU A 87 9.16 7.97 -7.25
C GLU A 87 8.89 9.44 -6.84
N ASP A 88 9.77 10.04 -6.04
CA ASP A 88 9.67 11.44 -5.60
C ASP A 88 9.85 12.45 -6.74
N ALA A 89 10.79 12.19 -7.66
CA ALA A 89 10.98 13.04 -8.84
C ALA A 89 9.80 12.96 -9.80
N SER A 90 9.20 11.76 -9.93
CA SER A 90 7.95 11.59 -10.67
C SER A 90 6.85 12.43 -10.03
N HIS A 91 6.67 12.37 -8.71
CA HIS A 91 5.71 13.22 -7.99
C HIS A 91 5.98 14.73 -8.18
N ARG A 92 7.23 15.18 -8.00
CA ARG A 92 7.60 16.61 -8.15
C ARG A 92 7.37 17.15 -9.55
N SER A 93 7.67 16.37 -10.59
CA SER A 93 7.46 16.76 -11.98
C SER A 93 5.97 17.00 -12.28
N TYR A 94 5.07 16.27 -11.61
CA TYR A 94 3.63 16.52 -11.68
C TYR A 94 3.19 17.70 -10.81
N GLU A 95 3.72 17.87 -9.60
CA GLU A 95 3.38 18.99 -8.71
C GLU A 95 3.77 20.36 -9.27
N GLU A 96 4.96 20.47 -9.89
CA GLU A 96 5.41 21.70 -10.55
C GLU A 96 4.56 22.05 -11.78
N MET A 97 4.07 21.03 -12.51
CA MET A 97 3.13 21.23 -13.63
C MET A 97 1.70 21.55 -13.18
N ALA A 98 1.28 21.08 -12.01
CA ALA A 98 -0.08 21.21 -11.49
C ALA A 98 -0.33 22.46 -10.61
N GLY A 99 0.72 23.25 -10.30
CA GLY A 99 0.57 24.57 -9.66
C GLY A 99 0.26 24.55 -8.15
N GLY A 100 0.66 23.49 -7.43
CA GLY A 100 0.36 23.31 -6.00
C GLY A 100 -0.45 22.04 -5.73
N PRO A 101 -0.70 21.69 -4.45
CA PRO A 101 -0.95 20.31 -4.08
C PRO A 101 -2.37 19.88 -4.46
N LEU A 102 -2.48 19.29 -5.63
CA LEU A 102 -3.61 18.45 -6.01
C LEU A 102 -3.22 17.02 -5.59
N TRP A 103 -3.81 16.60 -4.47
CA TRP A 103 -3.97 15.21 -3.99
C TRP A 103 -2.70 14.36 -3.81
N ARG A 104 -2.37 14.03 -2.54
CA ARG A 104 -1.65 12.80 -2.21
C ARG A 104 -2.29 11.65 -2.99
N SER A 105 -1.47 10.83 -3.64
CA SER A 105 -1.86 9.57 -4.29
C SER A 105 -2.38 8.52 -3.29
N GLN A 106 -3.42 8.84 -2.52
CA GLN A 106 -4.44 7.85 -2.26
C GLN A 106 -5.18 7.73 -3.58
N GLN A 107 -5.18 6.53 -4.15
CA GLN A 107 -6.01 6.24 -5.29
C GLN A 107 -7.47 6.30 -4.79
N LEU A 108 -8.06 7.52 -4.74
CA LEU A 108 -9.40 7.82 -4.18
C LEU A 108 -10.50 6.97 -4.84
N TYR A 109 -10.18 6.38 -5.99
CA TYR A 109 -10.93 5.33 -6.60
C TYR A 109 -10.00 4.29 -7.24
N SER A 110 -10.47 3.04 -7.36
CA SER A 110 -9.80 1.99 -8.14
C SER A 110 -10.73 1.43 -9.22
N LEU A 111 -10.15 1.10 -10.38
CA LEU A 111 -10.79 0.38 -11.48
C LEU A 111 -10.19 -1.02 -11.57
N SER A 112 -11.05 -2.04 -11.60
CA SER A 112 -10.64 -3.44 -11.76
C SER A 112 -11.50 -4.14 -12.80
N PRO A 113 -11.00 -5.22 -13.44
CA PRO A 113 -11.80 -6.02 -14.38
C PRO A 113 -13.12 -6.49 -13.74
N PRO A 114 -14.21 -6.57 -14.52
CA PRO A 114 -15.49 -7.02 -13.99
C PRO A 114 -15.44 -8.53 -13.76
N SER A 115 -16.15 -9.01 -12.73
CA SER A 115 -16.27 -10.45 -12.47
C SER A 115 -16.98 -11.21 -13.59
N SER A 116 -17.70 -10.51 -14.48
CA SER A 116 -18.36 -11.10 -15.65
C SER A 116 -17.43 -11.34 -16.84
N GLY A 117 -16.21 -10.79 -16.85
CA GLY A 117 -15.28 -10.86 -17.99
C GLY A 117 -15.65 -10.00 -19.20
N ASP A 118 -16.69 -9.18 -19.10
CA ASP A 118 -17.15 -8.27 -20.16
C ASP A 118 -16.13 -7.12 -20.35
N PRO A 119 -15.45 -7.00 -21.50
CA PRO A 119 -14.39 -6.01 -21.70
C PRO A 119 -14.91 -4.56 -21.74
N LEU A 120 -16.21 -4.35 -21.89
CA LEU A 120 -16.83 -3.03 -21.87
C LEU A 120 -17.30 -2.61 -20.47
N LYS A 121 -17.03 -3.42 -19.45
CA LYS A 121 -17.39 -3.12 -18.06
C LYS A 121 -16.14 -3.05 -17.19
N ALA A 122 -16.25 -2.32 -16.08
CA ALA A 122 -15.23 -2.27 -15.05
C ALA A 122 -15.89 -2.16 -13.68
N ARG A 123 -15.20 -2.63 -12.65
CA ARG A 123 -15.57 -2.39 -11.25
C ARG A 123 -14.90 -1.12 -10.78
N LEU A 124 -15.70 -0.11 -10.46
CA LEU A 124 -15.30 1.13 -9.79
C LEU A 124 -15.48 0.98 -8.27
N ARG A 125 -14.43 1.25 -7.48
CA ARG A 125 -14.51 1.44 -6.03
C ARG A 125 -14.06 2.85 -5.73
N VAL A 126 -14.80 3.58 -4.90
CA VAL A 126 -14.43 4.91 -4.39
C VAL A 126 -14.17 4.77 -2.89
N ASP A 127 -13.01 5.21 -2.43
CA ASP A 127 -12.57 5.15 -1.02
C ASP A 127 -12.28 6.58 -0.56
N ALA A 128 -13.30 7.43 -0.63
CA ALA A 128 -13.23 8.85 -0.37
C ALA A 128 -14.61 9.41 0.01
N ASP A 129 -14.63 10.44 0.86
CA ASP A 129 -15.83 11.24 1.08
C ASP A 129 -16.15 12.02 -0.21
N VAL A 130 -17.31 11.76 -0.79
CA VAL A 130 -17.80 12.44 -1.99
C VAL A 130 -19.05 13.26 -1.68
N PRO A 131 -19.22 14.45 -2.28
CA PRO A 131 -20.46 15.20 -2.21
C PRO A 131 -21.68 14.36 -2.63
N LEU A 132 -22.80 14.54 -1.92
CA LEU A 132 -23.99 13.70 -2.10
C LEU A 132 -24.54 13.77 -3.54
N ASP A 133 -24.52 14.94 -4.16
CA ASP A 133 -24.94 15.15 -5.55
C ASP A 133 -24.09 14.35 -6.55
N VAL A 134 -22.78 14.29 -6.33
CA VAL A 134 -21.85 13.47 -7.14
C VAL A 134 -22.14 11.98 -6.96
N ALA A 135 -22.32 11.51 -5.71
CA ALA A 135 -22.68 10.12 -5.45
C ALA A 135 -24.01 9.74 -6.13
N MET A 136 -25.01 10.60 -6.02
CA MET A 136 -26.32 10.41 -6.66
C MET A 136 -26.21 10.38 -8.20
N SER A 137 -25.35 11.22 -8.78
CA SER A 137 -25.08 11.21 -10.22
C SER A 137 -24.44 9.90 -10.67
N ILE A 138 -23.44 9.39 -9.94
CA ILE A 138 -22.80 8.10 -10.25
C ILE A 138 -23.81 6.96 -10.16
N ILE A 139 -24.62 6.91 -9.10
CA ILE A 139 -25.67 5.89 -8.93
C ILE A 139 -26.67 5.94 -10.09
N ALA A 140 -27.13 7.14 -10.46
CA ALA A 140 -28.05 7.32 -11.58
C ALA A 140 -27.45 6.87 -12.93
N MET A 141 -26.14 7.09 -13.13
CA MET A 141 -25.42 6.60 -14.31
C MET A 141 -25.29 5.07 -14.30
N LEU A 142 -25.09 4.44 -13.14
CA LEU A 142 -24.97 2.99 -13.00
C LEU A 142 -26.31 2.25 -13.17
N GLN A 143 -27.43 2.90 -12.84
CA GLN A 143 -28.78 2.33 -12.96
C GLN A 143 -29.39 2.50 -14.35
N LYS A 144 -28.91 3.45 -15.14
CA LYS A 144 -29.28 3.56 -16.54
C LYS A 144 -28.51 2.50 -17.32
N ASP A 145 -29.22 1.60 -17.99
CA ASP A 145 -28.60 0.83 -19.08
C ASP A 145 -27.98 1.84 -20.05
N PRO A 146 -26.68 1.71 -20.41
CA PRO A 146 -26.15 2.47 -21.51
C PRO A 146 -26.97 2.07 -22.74
N LYS A 147 -27.81 2.99 -23.20
CA LYS A 147 -28.59 2.79 -24.42
C LYS A 147 -27.59 2.47 -25.54
N PRO A 148 -27.80 1.38 -26.30
CA PRO A 148 -26.87 0.99 -27.36
C PRO A 148 -26.70 2.08 -28.41
#